data_AF-A0A822CWG2-F1
#
_entry.id   AF-A0A822CWG2-F1
#
_cell.length_a   1.000
_cell.length_b   1.000
_cell.length_c   1.000
_cell.angle_alpha   90.00
_cell.angle_beta   90.00
_cell.angle_gamma   90.00
#
_symmetry.space_group_name_H-M   'P 1'
#
loop_
_entity.id
_entity.type
_entity.pdbx_description
1 polymer ?
#
loop_
_entity_poly.entity_id
_entity_poly.type
_entity_poly.pdbx_seq_one_letter_code
_entity_poly.pdbx_strand_id
1 'polypeptide(L)'
;MKTHAFIRENVEKVLLSVESKINDEKFHYPNFSHYLYFLFAPTLIYRDQYPRNTIIRWNFVLQMFGEFIASMLYIYYVVVRFCIPTYANLKHTEITLPMFISVLFDSIMPGSLFFLLSFYGFSHCWLNAFAEMLRFADRMFYNDWWNSTTFAAYYRTWNVVLHDWFYTYVYKEIYVLTGQKNRSIPAICVVLLSAIFHEYVLVFSLGFFYPVMFLLFGVVGLAFQLFLPRQKGAMYNILIWLLLLIGVSLQSCLYFMETYARKSCPSNNTFWDKLIPRSFVCRMSLPSNKHLKIDL
;
A
#
# COMPACT_ATOMS: atom_id res chain seq x y z
N MET A 1 9.04 -1.32 11.24
CA MET A 1 9.75 -2.18 10.27
C MET A 1 11.28 -2.05 10.36
N LYS A 2 11.89 -0.89 10.09
CA LYS A 2 13.35 -0.73 10.14
C LYS A 2 13.98 -1.03 11.50
N THR A 3 13.43 -0.48 12.60
CA THR A 3 13.94 -0.77 13.95
C THR A 3 13.89 -2.26 14.27
N HIS A 4 12.80 -2.94 13.89
CA HIS A 4 12.68 -4.39 14.04
C HIS A 4 13.76 -5.14 13.25
N ALA A 5 13.97 -4.78 11.98
CA ALA A 5 15.01 -5.39 11.14
C ALA A 5 16.40 -5.20 11.76
N PHE A 6 16.73 -4.00 12.24
CA PHE A 6 18.00 -3.73 12.89
C PHE A 6 18.20 -4.58 14.16
N ILE A 7 17.21 -4.65 15.04
CA ILE A 7 17.30 -5.45 16.26
C ILE A 7 17.46 -6.92 15.90
N ARG A 8 16.61 -7.44 15.01
CA ARG A 8 16.56 -8.86 14.68
C ARG A 8 17.87 -9.37 14.09
N GLU A 9 18.44 -8.66 13.13
CA GLU A 9 19.70 -9.02 12.47
C GLU A 9 20.91 -8.93 13.42
N ASN A 10 20.90 -8.01 14.39
CA ASN A 10 22.01 -7.86 15.33
C ASN A 10 21.93 -8.81 16.52
N VAL A 11 20.72 -9.15 16.99
CA VAL A 11 20.53 -10.14 18.07
C VAL A 11 21.09 -11.50 17.66
N GLU A 12 20.82 -11.95 16.44
CA GLU A 12 21.35 -13.23 15.94
C GLU A 12 22.88 -13.25 15.94
N LYS A 13 23.52 -12.17 15.46
CA LYS A 13 24.99 -12.06 15.45
C LYS A 13 25.59 -12.10 16.85
N VAL A 14 24.97 -11.41 17.81
CA VAL A 14 25.43 -11.37 19.21
C VAL A 14 25.28 -12.74 19.88
N LEU A 15 24.17 -13.45 19.62
CA LEU A 15 23.99 -14.80 20.17
C LEU A 15 25.03 -15.77 19.61
N LEU A 16 25.30 -15.73 18.30
CA LEU A 16 26.32 -16.55 17.66
C LEU A 16 27.72 -16.25 18.17
N SER A 17 28.06 -14.99 18.46
CA SER A 17 29.37 -14.63 19.01
C SER A 17 29.56 -15.16 20.44
N VAL A 18 28.51 -15.10 21.26
CA VAL A 18 28.52 -15.67 22.62
C VAL A 18 28.66 -17.19 22.58
N GLU A 19 27.92 -17.88 21.71
CA GLU A 19 27.98 -19.35 21.59
C GLU A 19 29.33 -19.86 21.05
N SER A 20 29.93 -19.14 20.11
CA SER A 20 31.18 -19.55 19.46
C SER A 20 32.44 -19.29 20.30
N LYS A 21 32.32 -18.72 21.51
CA LYS A 21 33.46 -18.27 22.36
C LYS A 21 34.49 -17.45 21.57
N ILE A 22 34.04 -16.73 20.54
CA ILE A 22 34.91 -15.79 19.84
C ILE A 22 35.19 -14.69 20.86
N ASN A 23 36.46 -14.56 21.28
CA ASN A 23 36.91 -13.49 22.18
C ASN A 23 36.27 -12.16 21.76
N ASP A 24 35.73 -11.42 22.73
CA ASP A 24 35.01 -10.15 22.57
C ASP A 24 35.75 -9.13 21.66
N GLU A 25 37.05 -9.28 21.47
CA GLU A 25 37.89 -8.45 20.61
C GLU A 25 37.57 -8.51 19.10
N LYS A 26 36.84 -9.52 18.61
CA LYS A 26 36.50 -9.64 17.17
C LYS A 26 35.06 -9.30 16.81
N PHE A 27 34.18 -9.03 17.78
CA PHE A 27 32.79 -8.71 17.47
C PHE A 27 32.61 -7.21 17.21
N HIS A 28 32.51 -6.85 15.92
CA HIS A 28 32.27 -5.46 15.54
C HIS A 28 30.78 -5.11 15.68
N TYR A 29 30.46 -4.35 16.73
CA TYR A 29 29.15 -3.74 16.87
C TYR A 29 28.89 -2.75 15.71
N PRO A 30 27.64 -2.65 15.23
CA PRO A 30 27.30 -1.72 14.17
C PRO A 30 27.47 -0.28 14.66
N ASN A 31 28.37 0.47 14.03
CA ASN A 31 28.52 1.89 14.31
C ASN A 31 27.20 2.63 14.06
N PHE A 32 26.92 3.66 14.87
CA PHE A 32 25.72 4.50 14.73
C PHE A 32 25.55 5.07 13.31
N SER A 33 26.66 5.38 12.62
CA SER A 33 26.63 5.85 11.23
C SER A 33 25.99 4.85 10.26
N HIS A 34 26.18 3.53 10.45
CA HIS A 34 25.56 2.51 9.59
C HIS A 34 24.06 2.42 9.85
N TYR A 35 23.65 2.51 11.12
CA TYR A 35 22.24 2.56 11.48
C TYR A 35 21.54 3.81 10.90
N LEU A 36 22.19 4.98 11.02
CA LEU A 36 21.66 6.22 10.47
C LEU A 36 21.53 6.14 8.93
N TYR A 37 22.54 5.58 8.25
CA TYR A 37 22.47 5.36 6.81
C TYR A 37 21.31 4.42 6.43
N PHE A 38 21.15 3.31 7.16
CA PHE A 38 20.04 2.38 6.95
C PHE A 38 18.67 3.03 7.15
N LEU A 39 18.54 3.96 8.11
CA LEU A 39 17.28 4.66 8.35
C LEU A 39 16.79 5.42 7.11
N PHE A 40 17.70 5.99 6.32
CA PHE A 40 17.37 6.70 5.08
C PHE A 40 17.44 5.83 3.82
N ALA A 41 18.18 4.71 3.83
CA ALA A 41 18.30 3.83 2.68
C ALA A 41 16.93 3.29 2.22
N PRO A 42 16.64 3.18 0.91
CA PRO A 42 15.35 2.70 0.39
C PRO A 42 15.22 1.16 0.47
N THR A 43 15.61 0.57 1.59
CA THR A 43 15.48 -0.85 1.91
C THR A 43 15.00 -1.03 3.34
N LEU A 44 14.34 -2.15 3.61
CA LEU A 44 13.85 -2.51 4.93
C LEU A 44 14.65 -3.64 5.59
N ILE A 45 15.60 -4.25 4.88
CA ILE A 45 16.49 -5.27 5.43
C ILE A 45 17.78 -4.61 5.89
N TYR A 46 18.15 -4.84 7.15
CA TYR A 46 19.40 -4.32 7.71
C TYR A 46 20.59 -5.18 7.29
N ARG A 47 21.66 -4.55 6.79
CA ARG A 47 22.98 -5.14 6.49
C ARG A 47 24.06 -4.15 6.90
N ASP A 48 25.21 -4.65 7.34
CA ASP A 48 26.31 -3.77 7.76
C ASP A 48 26.97 -3.09 6.54
N GLN A 49 26.98 -3.78 5.40
CA GLN A 49 27.51 -3.27 4.15
C GLN A 49 26.47 -3.41 3.04
N TYR A 50 26.22 -2.32 2.33
CA TYR A 50 25.37 -2.28 1.16
C TYR A 50 26.20 -2.00 -0.09
N PRO A 51 25.81 -2.53 -1.25
CA PRO A 51 26.46 -2.18 -2.51
C PRO A 51 26.25 -0.68 -2.77
N ARG A 52 27.34 0.02 -3.08
CA ARG A 52 27.36 1.48 -3.24
C ARG A 52 27.88 1.92 -4.60
N ASN A 53 27.26 2.97 -5.13
CA ASN A 53 27.74 3.65 -6.32
C ASN A 53 28.91 4.58 -6.00
N THR A 54 29.80 4.76 -6.96
CA THR A 54 30.99 5.63 -6.82
C THR A 54 30.64 7.11 -6.85
N ILE A 55 29.72 7.50 -7.74
CA ILE A 55 29.32 8.89 -7.99
C ILE A 55 27.82 9.09 -7.80
N ILE A 56 27.42 10.32 -7.46
CA ILE A 56 26.02 10.77 -7.41
C ILE A 56 25.73 11.52 -8.70
N ARG A 57 24.75 11.07 -9.47
CA ARG A 57 24.27 11.75 -10.67
C ARG A 57 23.13 12.71 -10.31
N TRP A 58 23.47 13.95 -9.96
CA TRP A 58 22.49 14.96 -9.54
C TRP A 58 21.41 15.26 -10.59
N ASN A 59 21.73 15.22 -11.87
CA ASN A 59 20.74 15.39 -12.94
C ASN A 59 19.67 14.30 -12.88
N PHE A 60 20.05 13.05 -12.61
CA PHE A 60 19.11 11.95 -12.42
C PHE A 60 18.26 12.16 -11.17
N VAL A 61 18.86 12.58 -10.05
CA VAL A 61 18.12 12.91 -8.82
C VAL A 61 17.06 13.99 -9.06
N LEU A 62 17.44 15.09 -9.72
CA LEU A 62 16.53 16.20 -10.02
C LEU A 62 15.41 15.77 -10.97
N GLN A 63 15.72 14.96 -11.99
CA GLN A 63 14.73 14.39 -12.88
C GLN A 63 13.71 13.52 -12.13
N MET A 64 14.18 12.59 -11.29
CA MET A 64 13.30 11.72 -10.51
C MET A 64 12.42 12.52 -9.53
N PHE A 65 12.95 13.56 -8.88
CA PHE A 65 12.13 14.45 -8.04
C PHE A 65 11.13 15.25 -8.86
N GLY A 66 11.51 15.76 -10.03
CA GLY A 66 10.61 16.46 -10.94
C GLY A 66 9.46 15.58 -11.40
N GLU A 67 9.75 14.34 -11.79
CA GLU A 67 8.74 13.34 -12.18
C GLU A 67 7.84 12.92 -11.00
N PHE A 68 8.39 12.81 -9.79
CA PHE A 68 7.60 12.59 -8.58
C PHE A 68 6.59 13.73 -8.34
N ILE A 69 7.05 14.99 -8.38
CA ILE A 69 6.18 16.16 -8.21
C ILE A 69 5.12 16.20 -9.32
N ALA A 70 5.51 15.93 -10.56
CA ALA A 70 4.57 15.86 -11.69
C ALA A 70 3.51 14.77 -11.49
N SER A 71 3.89 13.58 -10.99
CA SER A 71 2.95 12.50 -10.69
C SER A 71 1.94 12.88 -9.59
N MET A 72 2.39 13.60 -8.55
CA MET A 72 1.52 14.10 -7.48
C MET A 72 0.55 15.17 -7.97
N LEU A 73 1.03 16.13 -8.78
CA LEU A 73 0.18 17.15 -9.40
C LEU A 73 -0.85 16.52 -10.34
N TYR A 74 -0.46 15.49 -11.07
CA TYR A 74 -1.37 14.80 -11.98
C TYR A 74 -2.44 14.00 -11.22
N ILE A 75 -2.06 13.32 -10.14
CA ILE A 75 -3.02 12.68 -9.23
C ILE A 75 -4.02 13.71 -8.66
N TYR A 76 -3.53 14.87 -8.21
CA TYR A 76 -4.39 15.95 -7.74
C TYR A 76 -5.38 16.40 -8.82
N TYR A 77 -4.92 16.59 -10.06
CA TYR A 77 -5.77 16.93 -11.20
C TYR A 77 -6.84 15.86 -11.45
N VAL A 78 -6.46 14.56 -11.42
CA VAL A 78 -7.40 13.45 -11.59
C VAL A 78 -8.49 13.48 -10.53
N VAL A 79 -8.12 13.69 -9.26
CA VAL A 79 -9.10 13.76 -8.16
C VAL A 79 -10.04 14.95 -8.35
N VAL A 80 -9.52 16.14 -8.64
CA VAL A 80 -10.34 17.36 -8.78
C VAL A 80 -11.29 17.30 -9.97
N ARG A 81 -10.85 16.73 -11.09
CA ARG A 81 -11.64 16.73 -12.34
C ARG A 81 -12.56 15.53 -12.48
N PHE A 82 -12.15 14.35 -12.02
CA PHE A 82 -12.92 13.13 -12.23
C PHE A 82 -13.58 12.61 -10.97
N CYS A 83 -12.92 12.69 -9.81
CA CYS A 83 -13.51 12.15 -8.57
C CYS A 83 -14.51 13.14 -7.95
N ILE A 84 -14.10 14.40 -7.71
CA ILE A 84 -14.93 15.38 -7.00
C ILE A 84 -16.32 15.56 -7.63
N PRO A 85 -16.46 15.82 -8.95
CA PRO A 85 -17.77 16.05 -9.55
C PRO A 85 -18.69 14.83 -9.46
N THR A 86 -18.14 13.63 -9.69
CA THR A 86 -18.89 12.37 -9.64
C THR A 86 -19.52 12.14 -8.27
N TYR A 87 -18.75 12.29 -7.18
CA TYR A 87 -19.28 12.04 -5.83
C TYR A 87 -20.06 13.22 -5.24
N ALA A 88 -19.79 14.46 -5.66
CA ALA A 88 -20.57 15.62 -5.23
C ALA A 88 -22.02 15.53 -5.71
N ASN A 89 -22.26 15.03 -6.93
CA ASN A 89 -23.62 14.85 -7.47
C ASN A 89 -24.41 13.75 -6.74
N LEU A 90 -23.73 12.80 -6.10
CA LEU A 90 -24.36 11.72 -5.32
C LEU A 90 -24.84 12.18 -3.93
N LYS A 91 -24.50 13.41 -3.52
CA LYS A 91 -24.89 14.00 -2.22
C LYS A 91 -26.40 14.22 -2.07
N HIS A 92 -27.22 14.01 -3.09
CA HIS A 92 -28.66 14.31 -3.00
C HIS A 92 -29.56 13.14 -3.38
N THR A 93 -29.00 11.95 -3.64
CA THR A 93 -29.74 10.81 -4.16
C THR A 93 -29.55 9.56 -3.30
N GLU A 94 -30.60 8.76 -3.16
CA GLU A 94 -30.47 7.43 -2.58
C GLU A 94 -29.65 6.55 -3.53
N ILE A 95 -28.65 5.86 -3.01
CA ILE A 95 -27.76 5.01 -3.81
C ILE A 95 -28.51 3.72 -4.15
N THR A 96 -29.04 3.65 -5.37
CA THR A 96 -29.59 2.41 -5.94
C THR A 96 -28.49 1.54 -6.54
N LEU A 97 -28.71 0.23 -6.63
CA LEU A 97 -27.73 -0.71 -7.20
C LEU A 97 -27.29 -0.33 -8.64
N PRO A 98 -28.20 0.06 -9.56
CA PRO A 98 -27.80 0.50 -10.90
C PRO A 98 -26.89 1.73 -10.89
N MET A 99 -27.21 2.72 -10.04
CA MET A 99 -26.38 3.93 -9.89
C MET A 99 -25.00 3.59 -9.32
N PHE A 100 -24.94 2.69 -8.33
CA PHE A 100 -23.67 2.23 -7.77
C PHE A 100 -22.79 1.58 -8.84
N ILE A 101 -23.37 0.72 -9.69
CA ILE A 101 -22.65 0.07 -10.79
C ILE A 101 -22.15 1.12 -11.79
N SER A 102 -22.98 2.08 -12.18
CA SER A 102 -22.56 3.18 -13.08
C SER A 102 -21.40 3.99 -12.50
N VAL A 103 -21.48 4.40 -11.23
CA VAL A 103 -20.42 5.15 -10.55
C VAL A 103 -19.15 4.30 -10.43
N LEU A 104 -19.28 3.00 -10.18
CA LEU A 104 -18.13 2.09 -10.16
C LEU A 104 -17.41 2.09 -11.52
N PHE A 105 -18.15 1.99 -12.64
CA PHE A 105 -17.58 2.07 -13.98
C PHE A 105 -16.89 3.41 -14.25
N ASP A 106 -17.53 4.52 -13.88
CA ASP A 106 -16.95 5.86 -14.00
C ASP A 106 -15.68 6.02 -13.14
N SER A 107 -15.58 5.26 -12.05
CA SER A 107 -14.42 5.26 -11.15
C SER A 107 -13.25 4.42 -11.66
N ILE A 108 -13.43 3.59 -12.70
CA ILE A 108 -12.37 2.69 -13.20
C ILE A 108 -11.20 3.47 -13.75
N MET A 109 -11.47 4.43 -14.62
CA MET A 109 -10.44 5.25 -15.24
C MET A 109 -9.65 6.06 -14.19
N PRO A 110 -10.27 6.89 -13.32
CA PRO A 110 -9.52 7.66 -12.33
C PRO A 110 -8.83 6.77 -11.28
N GLY A 111 -9.47 5.67 -10.85
CA GLY A 111 -8.86 4.72 -9.92
C GLY A 111 -7.61 4.06 -10.50
N SER A 112 -7.66 3.62 -11.76
CA SER A 112 -6.52 3.01 -12.46
C SER A 112 -5.35 3.96 -12.61
N LEU A 113 -5.62 5.23 -12.99
CA LEU A 113 -4.60 6.27 -13.10
C LEU A 113 -3.98 6.57 -11.73
N PHE A 114 -4.82 6.71 -10.70
CA PHE A 114 -4.33 6.93 -9.34
C PHE A 114 -3.37 5.82 -8.91
N PHE A 115 -3.73 4.56 -9.13
CA PHE A 115 -2.92 3.40 -8.79
C PHE A 115 -1.58 3.37 -9.54
N LEU A 116 -1.61 3.52 -10.87
CA LEU A 116 -0.40 3.48 -11.70
C LEU A 116 0.53 4.67 -11.43
N LEU A 117 -0.02 5.88 -11.28
CA LEU A 117 0.77 7.09 -10.98
C LEU A 117 1.34 7.04 -9.58
N SER A 118 0.60 6.53 -8.60
CA SER A 118 1.11 6.39 -7.22
C SER A 118 2.24 5.38 -7.16
N PHE A 119 2.10 4.26 -7.89
CA PHE A 119 3.16 3.28 -8.04
C PHE A 119 4.40 3.88 -8.70
N TYR A 120 4.25 4.54 -9.85
CA TYR A 120 5.37 5.15 -10.56
C TYR A 120 6.05 6.26 -9.72
N GLY A 121 5.26 7.17 -9.17
CA GLY A 121 5.76 8.27 -8.35
C GLY A 121 6.53 7.77 -7.13
N PHE A 122 5.95 6.85 -6.35
CA PHE A 122 6.59 6.38 -5.13
C PHE A 122 7.65 5.29 -5.40
N SER A 123 7.26 4.16 -5.99
CA SER A 123 8.14 3.00 -6.13
C SER A 123 9.28 3.22 -7.12
N HIS A 124 9.05 3.98 -8.19
CA HIS A 124 10.10 4.30 -9.16
C HIS A 124 10.81 5.60 -8.80
N CYS A 125 10.12 6.74 -8.86
CA CYS A 125 10.77 8.04 -8.80
C CYS A 125 11.34 8.34 -7.41
N TRP A 126 10.52 8.25 -6.37
CA TRP A 126 10.92 8.58 -4.99
C TRP A 126 12.03 7.65 -4.49
N LEU A 127 11.85 6.33 -4.60
CA LEU A 127 12.87 5.38 -4.13
C LEU A 127 14.18 5.51 -4.91
N ASN A 128 14.16 5.70 -6.24
CA ASN A 128 15.39 5.91 -7.01
C ASN A 128 16.08 7.25 -6.72
N ALA A 129 15.31 8.32 -6.46
CA ALA A 129 15.89 9.61 -6.06
C ALA A 129 16.68 9.47 -4.76
N PHE A 130 16.09 8.83 -3.74
CA PHE A 130 16.78 8.56 -2.47
C PHE A 130 17.92 7.56 -2.64
N ALA A 131 17.77 6.54 -3.48
CA ALA A 131 18.84 5.58 -3.76
C ALA A 131 20.07 6.26 -4.36
N GLU A 132 19.88 7.13 -5.35
CA GLU A 132 20.98 7.86 -5.99
C GLU A 132 21.63 8.86 -5.02
N MET A 133 20.84 9.63 -4.27
CA MET A 133 21.37 10.57 -3.27
C MET A 133 22.22 9.87 -2.19
N LEU A 134 21.80 8.68 -1.76
CA LEU A 134 22.51 7.90 -0.75
C LEU A 134 23.63 7.03 -1.34
N ARG A 135 23.81 7.03 -2.67
CA ARG A 135 24.69 6.10 -3.41
C ARG A 135 24.35 4.62 -3.17
N PHE A 136 23.09 4.31 -2.91
CA PHE A 136 22.60 2.94 -2.80
C PHE A 136 22.48 2.32 -4.21
N ALA A 137 23.18 1.21 -4.43
CA ALA A 137 23.28 0.56 -5.74
C ALA A 137 22.19 -0.49 -5.99
N ASP A 138 21.65 -1.10 -4.94
CA ASP A 138 20.58 -2.09 -5.06
C ASP A 138 19.24 -1.38 -5.33
N ARG A 139 18.77 -1.40 -6.58
CA ARG A 139 17.61 -0.61 -7.02
C ARG A 139 16.43 -1.48 -7.47
N MET A 140 16.44 -2.76 -7.11
CA MET A 140 15.33 -3.67 -7.43
C MET A 140 14.17 -3.48 -6.44
N PHE A 141 13.54 -2.30 -6.48
CA PHE A 141 12.41 -1.98 -5.59
C PHE A 141 11.10 -2.68 -6.00
N TYR A 142 11.00 -3.03 -7.28
CA TYR A 142 9.89 -3.75 -7.89
C TYR A 142 10.42 -4.56 -9.08
N ASN A 143 9.67 -5.59 -9.47
CA ASN A 143 9.92 -6.38 -10.68
C ASN A 143 8.77 -6.16 -11.68
N ASP A 144 8.75 -6.91 -12.78
CA ASP A 144 7.75 -6.85 -13.85
C ASP A 144 6.38 -7.40 -13.42
N TRP A 145 5.79 -6.79 -12.38
CA TRP A 145 4.52 -7.20 -11.79
C TRP A 145 3.36 -7.16 -12.79
N TRP A 146 3.44 -6.31 -13.81
CA TRP A 146 2.47 -6.22 -14.91
C TRP A 146 2.40 -7.48 -15.77
N ASN A 147 3.44 -8.32 -15.77
CA ASN A 147 3.49 -9.60 -16.47
C ASN A 147 3.02 -10.78 -15.59
N SER A 148 2.57 -10.52 -14.36
CA SER A 148 2.19 -11.58 -13.42
C SER A 148 0.96 -12.34 -13.94
N THR A 149 1.02 -13.68 -13.91
CA THR A 149 -0.10 -14.58 -14.22
C THR A 149 -0.76 -15.17 -12.97
N THR A 150 -0.21 -14.92 -11.78
CA THR A 150 -0.79 -15.35 -10.50
C THR A 150 -0.72 -14.23 -9.47
N PHE A 151 -1.70 -14.16 -8.56
CA PHE A 151 -1.68 -13.18 -7.46
C PHE A 151 -0.47 -13.35 -6.53
N ALA A 152 -0.02 -14.59 -6.34
CA ALA A 152 1.22 -14.86 -5.61
C ALA A 152 2.47 -14.30 -6.31
N ALA A 153 2.50 -14.23 -7.65
CA ALA A 153 3.58 -13.54 -8.36
C ALA A 153 3.45 -12.03 -8.18
N TYR A 154 2.26 -11.48 -8.38
CA TYR A 154 1.97 -10.05 -8.23
C TYR A 154 2.40 -9.50 -6.85
N TYR A 155 2.03 -10.17 -5.74
CA TYR A 155 2.42 -9.71 -4.40
C TYR A 155 3.93 -9.72 -4.15
N ARG A 156 4.68 -10.58 -4.84
CA ARG A 156 6.14 -10.65 -4.70
C ARG A 156 6.87 -9.60 -5.53
N THR A 157 6.29 -9.20 -6.66
CA THR A 157 6.95 -8.33 -7.64
C THR A 157 6.52 -6.87 -7.55
N TRP A 158 5.33 -6.58 -7.01
CA TRP A 158 4.78 -5.23 -6.90
C TRP A 158 5.66 -4.29 -6.03
N ASN A 159 5.99 -4.71 -4.81
CA ASN A 159 6.84 -3.95 -3.91
C ASN A 159 7.81 -4.92 -3.23
N VAL A 160 8.95 -5.12 -3.87
CA VAL A 160 9.99 -6.06 -3.43
C VAL A 160 10.53 -5.65 -2.06
N VAL A 161 10.66 -4.34 -1.79
CA VAL A 161 11.16 -3.84 -0.49
C VAL A 161 10.29 -4.29 0.68
N LEU A 162 8.96 -4.14 0.56
CA LEU A 162 8.03 -4.60 1.58
C LEU A 162 7.94 -6.13 1.60
N HIS A 163 7.87 -6.75 0.42
CA HIS A 163 7.82 -8.20 0.30
C HIS A 163 9.00 -8.87 1.02
N ASP A 164 10.21 -8.39 0.80
CA ASP A 164 11.42 -8.98 1.36
C ASP A 164 11.49 -8.81 2.87
N TRP A 165 10.97 -7.70 3.40
CA TRP A 165 10.81 -7.51 4.85
C TRP A 165 9.82 -8.53 5.44
N PHE A 166 8.63 -8.66 4.85
CA PHE A 166 7.64 -9.64 5.30
C PHE A 166 8.15 -11.07 5.15
N TYR A 167 8.84 -11.38 4.05
CA TYR A 167 9.39 -12.70 3.82
C TYR A 167 10.46 -13.06 4.86
N THR A 168 11.40 -12.14 5.10
CA THR A 168 12.56 -12.39 5.97
C THR A 168 12.16 -12.43 7.45
N TYR A 169 11.36 -11.47 7.91
CA TYR A 169 11.09 -11.27 9.33
C TYR A 169 9.75 -11.83 9.82
N VAL A 170 8.82 -12.17 8.92
CA VAL A 170 7.50 -12.68 9.32
C VAL A 170 7.27 -14.09 8.76
N TYR A 171 7.38 -14.25 7.44
CA TYR A 171 7.10 -15.53 6.78
C TYR A 171 8.05 -16.63 7.27
N LYS A 172 9.37 -16.40 7.25
CA LYS A 172 10.36 -17.40 7.67
C LYS A 172 10.18 -17.79 9.13
N GLU A 173 9.91 -16.83 10.01
CA GLU A 173 9.72 -17.08 11.44
C GLU A 173 8.48 -17.93 11.70
N ILE A 174 7.33 -17.55 11.12
CA ILE A 174 6.10 -18.33 11.24
C ILE A 174 6.29 -19.73 10.63
N TYR A 175 7.02 -19.85 9.52
CA TYR A 175 7.31 -21.13 8.90
C TYR A 175 8.14 -22.05 9.82
N VAL A 176 9.13 -21.51 10.52
CA VAL A 176 9.92 -22.26 11.52
C VAL A 176 9.05 -22.63 12.73
N LEU A 177 8.27 -21.67 13.26
CA LEU A 177 7.40 -21.88 14.43
C LEU A 177 6.29 -22.91 14.18
N THR A 178 5.81 -23.00 12.95
CA THR A 178 4.79 -23.99 12.53
C THR A 178 5.39 -25.35 12.16
N GLY A 179 6.66 -25.59 12.50
CA GLY A 179 7.34 -26.86 12.29
C GLY A 179 7.68 -27.16 10.82
N GLN A 180 7.71 -26.13 9.96
CA GLN A 180 8.12 -26.20 8.55
C GLN A 180 7.25 -27.11 7.65
N LYS A 181 6.07 -27.51 8.12
CA LYS A 181 5.19 -28.43 7.38
C LYS A 181 4.25 -27.74 6.40
N ASN A 182 3.75 -26.54 6.75
CA ASN A 182 2.71 -25.87 5.97
C ASN A 182 3.15 -24.48 5.47
N ARG A 183 3.24 -24.32 4.15
CA ARG A 183 3.60 -23.03 3.51
C ARG A 183 2.43 -22.06 3.40
N SER A 184 1.19 -22.56 3.50
CA SER A 184 -0.02 -21.73 3.38
C SER A 184 -0.26 -20.89 4.63
N ILE A 185 0.01 -21.43 5.83
CA ILE A 185 -0.14 -20.69 7.10
C ILE A 185 0.68 -19.39 7.12
N PRO A 186 2.01 -19.42 6.91
CA PRO A 186 2.81 -18.19 6.94
C PRO A 186 2.41 -17.23 5.81
N ALA A 187 1.99 -17.72 4.64
CA ALA A 187 1.48 -16.88 3.56
C ALA A 187 0.17 -16.15 3.95
N ILE A 188 -0.79 -16.87 4.55
CA ILE A 188 -2.04 -16.29 5.05
C ILE A 188 -1.75 -15.23 6.13
N CYS A 189 -0.90 -15.56 7.10
CA CYS A 189 -0.53 -14.63 8.16
C CYS A 189 0.10 -13.34 7.63
N VAL A 190 1.01 -13.44 6.66
CA VAL A 190 1.65 -12.25 6.04
C VAL A 190 0.63 -11.39 5.30
N VAL A 191 -0.27 -11.99 4.51
CA VAL A 191 -1.29 -11.23 3.77
C VAL A 191 -2.26 -10.53 4.73
N LEU A 192 -2.72 -11.23 5.78
CA LEU A 192 -3.61 -10.64 6.79
C LEU A 192 -2.92 -9.53 7.58
N LEU A 193 -1.66 -9.74 8.00
CA LEU A 193 -0.88 -8.71 8.70
C LEU A 193 -0.70 -7.47 7.82
N SER A 194 -0.37 -7.67 6.54
CA SER A 194 -0.28 -6.59 5.56
C SER A 194 -1.63 -5.87 5.40
N ALA A 195 -2.75 -6.59 5.32
CA ALA A 195 -4.09 -6.01 5.21
C ALA A 195 -4.44 -5.12 6.42
N ILE A 196 -4.08 -5.55 7.64
CA ILE A 196 -4.28 -4.77 8.87
C ILE A 196 -3.50 -3.46 8.81
N PHE A 197 -2.24 -3.49 8.37
CA PHE A 197 -1.44 -2.27 8.26
C PHE A 197 -1.98 -1.29 7.21
N HIS A 198 -2.48 -1.78 6.07
CA HIS A 198 -3.11 -0.92 5.08
C HIS A 198 -4.36 -0.25 5.64
N GLU A 199 -5.22 -1.01 6.33
CA GLU A 199 -6.41 -0.46 6.98
C GLU A 199 -6.03 0.55 8.06
N TYR A 200 -5.04 0.23 8.90
CA TYR A 200 -4.51 1.16 9.91
C TYR A 200 -4.11 2.50 9.29
N VAL A 201 -3.30 2.50 8.23
CA VAL A 201 -2.88 3.74 7.57
C VAL A 201 -4.09 4.54 7.04
N LEU A 202 -5.08 3.87 6.45
CA LEU A 202 -6.28 4.51 5.93
C LEU A 202 -7.15 5.10 7.04
N VAL A 203 -7.33 4.39 8.15
CA VAL A 203 -8.08 4.87 9.32
C VAL A 203 -7.48 6.16 9.88
N PHE A 204 -6.15 6.20 10.02
CA PHE A 204 -5.45 7.39 10.50
C PHE A 204 -5.48 8.54 9.50
N SER A 205 -5.44 8.24 8.19
CA SER A 205 -5.44 9.26 7.14
C SER A 205 -6.83 9.86 6.92
N LEU A 206 -7.89 9.06 7.00
CA LEU A 206 -9.28 9.46 6.74
C LEU A 206 -10.05 9.86 8.00
N GLY A 207 -9.61 9.42 9.18
CA GLY A 207 -10.22 9.73 10.47
C GLY A 207 -11.45 8.89 10.84
N PHE A 208 -11.76 7.84 10.08
CA PHE A 208 -12.86 6.90 10.32
C PHE A 208 -12.47 5.47 9.94
N PHE A 209 -13.18 4.48 10.48
CA PHE A 209 -12.96 3.07 10.19
C PHE A 209 -13.93 2.58 9.12
N TYR A 210 -13.38 2.05 8.02
CA TYR A 210 -14.18 1.50 6.93
C TYR A 210 -13.38 0.40 6.20
N PRO A 211 -13.55 -0.88 6.60
CA PRO A 211 -12.61 -1.98 6.32
C PRO A 211 -12.65 -2.53 4.89
N VAL A 212 -12.87 -1.67 3.89
CA VAL A 212 -12.91 -2.05 2.48
C VAL A 212 -11.56 -2.58 2.01
N MET A 213 -10.46 -1.91 2.39
CA MET A 213 -9.12 -2.37 2.02
C MET A 213 -8.80 -3.72 2.66
N PHE A 214 -9.13 -3.90 3.94
CA PHE A 214 -8.95 -5.20 4.61
C PHE A 214 -9.71 -6.33 3.91
N LEU A 215 -10.99 -6.10 3.55
CA LEU A 215 -11.80 -7.12 2.89
C LEU A 215 -11.32 -7.41 1.46
N LEU A 216 -11.02 -6.39 0.65
CA LEU A 216 -10.61 -6.59 -0.75
C LEU A 216 -9.21 -7.17 -0.86
N PHE A 217 -8.23 -6.60 -0.15
CA PHE A 217 -6.84 -7.08 -0.22
C PHE A 217 -6.65 -8.35 0.61
N GLY A 218 -7.14 -8.37 1.86
CA GLY A 218 -6.88 -9.42 2.83
C GLY A 218 -7.75 -10.67 2.66
N VAL A 219 -9.03 -10.53 2.31
CA VAL A 219 -9.94 -11.68 2.16
C VAL A 219 -10.05 -12.09 0.69
N VAL A 220 -10.47 -11.18 -0.18
CA VAL A 220 -10.67 -11.47 -1.61
C VAL A 220 -9.33 -11.75 -2.30
N GLY A 221 -8.32 -10.91 -2.07
CA GLY A 221 -6.98 -11.13 -2.61
C GLY A 221 -6.33 -12.43 -2.13
N LEU A 222 -6.56 -12.83 -0.87
CA LEU A 222 -6.11 -14.12 -0.35
C LEU A 222 -6.86 -15.30 -0.96
N ALA A 223 -8.19 -15.19 -1.11
CA ALA A 223 -9.00 -16.19 -1.78
C ALA A 223 -8.49 -16.40 -3.23
N PHE A 224 -8.21 -15.32 -3.95
CA PHE A 224 -7.60 -15.39 -5.27
C PHE A 224 -6.22 -16.05 -5.26
N GLN A 225 -5.37 -15.78 -4.26
CA GLN A 225 -4.07 -16.43 -4.13
C GLN A 225 -4.16 -17.95 -3.87
N LEU A 226 -5.17 -18.40 -3.14
CA LEU A 226 -5.34 -19.81 -2.75
C LEU A 226 -6.12 -20.63 -3.78
N PHE A 227 -7.17 -20.06 -4.36
CA PHE A 227 -8.14 -20.78 -5.20
C PHE A 227 -7.92 -20.59 -6.71
N LEU A 228 -7.29 -19.50 -7.17
CA LEU A 228 -7.03 -19.36 -8.60
C LEU A 228 -5.93 -20.35 -9.03
N PRO A 229 -6.15 -21.09 -10.13
CA PRO A 229 -5.19 -22.08 -10.59
C PRO A 229 -3.89 -21.41 -11.02
N ARG A 230 -2.76 -22.04 -10.67
CA ARG A 230 -1.41 -21.56 -11.01
C ARG A 230 -1.04 -21.91 -12.45
N GLN A 231 -1.79 -21.38 -13.41
CA GLN A 231 -1.52 -21.58 -14.82
C GLN A 231 -0.72 -20.41 -15.40
N LYS A 232 0.03 -20.72 -16.45
CA LYS A 232 0.80 -19.74 -17.22
C LYS A 232 0.03 -19.47 -18.51
N GLY A 233 -0.24 -18.20 -18.80
CA GLY A 233 -0.91 -17.80 -20.04
C GLY A 233 -1.37 -16.36 -20.01
N ALA A 234 -1.47 -15.75 -21.20
CA ALA A 234 -1.88 -14.35 -21.34
C ALA A 234 -3.28 -14.08 -20.77
N MET A 235 -4.21 -15.05 -20.85
CA MET A 235 -5.56 -14.91 -20.29
C MET A 235 -5.56 -14.67 -18.78
N TYR A 236 -4.65 -15.32 -18.04
CA TYR A 236 -4.53 -15.12 -16.60
C TYR A 236 -3.92 -13.76 -16.24
N ASN A 237 -3.04 -13.24 -17.10
CA ASN A 237 -2.54 -11.88 -16.96
C ASN A 237 -3.67 -10.84 -17.16
N ILE A 238 -4.48 -11.02 -18.21
CA ILE A 238 -5.68 -10.18 -18.45
C ILE A 238 -6.63 -10.25 -17.26
N LEU A 239 -6.89 -11.46 -16.74
CA LEU A 239 -7.75 -11.65 -15.56
C LEU A 239 -7.22 -10.88 -14.34
N ILE A 240 -5.92 -10.94 -14.06
CA ILE A 240 -5.31 -10.20 -12.96
C ILE A 240 -5.48 -8.69 -13.16
N TRP A 241 -5.22 -8.18 -14.36
CA TRP A 241 -5.44 -6.77 -14.67
C TRP A 241 -6.88 -6.35 -14.43
N LEU A 242 -7.85 -7.11 -14.94
CA LEU A 242 -9.27 -6.83 -14.71
C LEU A 242 -9.62 -6.81 -13.22
N LEU A 243 -9.16 -7.80 -12.45
CA LEU A 243 -9.41 -7.87 -11.02
C LEU A 243 -8.74 -6.73 -10.24
N LEU A 244 -7.51 -6.34 -10.60
CA LEU A 244 -6.81 -5.20 -10.00
C LEU A 244 -7.55 -3.89 -10.30
N LEU A 245 -7.93 -3.66 -11.56
CA LEU A 245 -8.66 -2.46 -11.96
C LEU A 245 -10.00 -2.37 -11.22
N ILE A 246 -10.81 -3.44 -11.24
CA ILE A 246 -12.08 -3.47 -10.51
C ILE A 246 -11.86 -3.25 -9.01
N GLY A 247 -10.86 -3.91 -8.41
CA GLY A 247 -10.55 -3.78 -6.99
C GLY A 247 -10.19 -2.36 -6.57
N VAL A 248 -9.28 -1.70 -7.31
CA VAL A 248 -8.89 -0.30 -7.05
C VAL A 248 -10.07 0.66 -7.25
N SER A 249 -10.92 0.39 -8.24
CA SER A 249 -12.11 1.20 -8.53
C SER A 249 -13.14 1.08 -7.42
N LEU A 250 -13.38 -0.14 -6.96
CA LEU A 250 -14.29 -0.41 -5.85
C LEU A 250 -13.79 0.24 -4.56
N GLN A 251 -12.48 0.14 -4.29
CA GLN A 251 -11.86 0.76 -3.13
C GLN A 251 -12.01 2.29 -3.17
N SER A 252 -11.61 2.94 -4.26
CA SER A 252 -11.74 4.39 -4.42
C SER A 252 -13.19 4.84 -4.30
N CYS A 253 -14.11 4.19 -5.02
CA CYS A 253 -15.54 4.48 -4.99
C CYS A 253 -16.12 4.45 -3.58
N LEU A 254 -15.90 3.36 -2.84
CA LEU A 254 -16.45 3.18 -1.50
C LEU A 254 -15.86 4.20 -0.50
N TYR A 255 -14.54 4.45 -0.52
CA TYR A 255 -13.93 5.45 0.37
C TYR A 255 -14.38 6.88 0.05
N PHE A 256 -14.51 7.24 -1.22
CA PHE A 256 -15.03 8.56 -1.60
C PHE A 256 -16.49 8.72 -1.19
N MET A 257 -17.35 7.74 -1.47
CA MET A 257 -18.75 7.76 -1.04
C MET A 257 -18.88 7.94 0.47
N GLU A 258 -18.12 7.18 1.27
CA GLU A 258 -18.13 7.29 2.73
C GLU A 258 -17.66 8.67 3.21
N THR A 259 -16.60 9.21 2.59
CA THR A 259 -16.08 10.55 2.93
C THR A 259 -17.10 11.64 2.65
N TYR A 260 -17.79 11.57 1.50
CA TYR A 260 -18.84 12.53 1.14
C TYR A 260 -20.10 12.36 1.99
N ALA A 261 -20.49 11.13 2.32
CA ALA A 261 -21.59 10.86 3.25
C ALA A 261 -21.30 11.46 4.64
N ARG A 262 -20.07 11.31 5.14
CA ARG A 262 -19.63 11.90 6.43
C ARG A 262 -19.63 13.42 6.43
N LYS A 263 -19.28 14.06 5.32
CA LYS A 263 -19.36 15.53 5.18
C LYS A 263 -20.81 16.04 5.12
N SER A 264 -21.73 15.21 4.64
CA SER A 264 -23.12 15.61 4.38
C SER A 264 -24.04 15.40 5.57
N CYS A 265 -23.75 14.39 6.40
CA CYS A 265 -24.57 14.02 7.55
C CYS A 265 -24.00 14.60 8.86
N PRO A 266 -24.84 15.11 9.78
CA PRO A 266 -24.40 15.64 11.06
C PRO A 266 -23.69 14.57 11.90
N SER A 267 -22.67 15.00 12.65
CA SER A 267 -21.82 14.15 13.50
C SER A 267 -22.18 14.32 14.96
N ASN A 268 -22.39 13.22 15.68
CA ASN A 268 -22.53 13.25 17.14
C ASN A 268 -21.18 13.06 17.86
N ASN A 269 -20.07 12.93 17.10
CA ASN A 269 -18.70 12.80 17.60
C ASN A 269 -18.48 11.67 18.63
N THR A 270 -19.32 10.64 18.61
CA THR A 270 -19.15 9.46 19.47
C THR A 270 -18.16 8.48 18.84
N PHE A 271 -17.57 7.60 19.65
CA PHE A 271 -16.69 6.53 19.16
C PHE A 271 -17.38 5.65 18.11
N TRP A 272 -18.66 5.31 18.34
CA TRP A 272 -19.48 4.53 17.43
C TRP A 272 -19.70 5.20 16.07
N ASP A 273 -19.74 6.53 16.05
CA ASP A 273 -19.86 7.32 14.82
C ASP A 273 -18.66 7.13 13.88
N LYS A 274 -17.48 6.78 14.42
CA LYS A 274 -16.28 6.47 13.63
C LYS A 274 -16.26 5.04 13.11
N LEU A 275 -16.99 4.11 13.74
CA LEU A 275 -17.03 2.70 13.37
C LEU A 275 -18.18 2.35 12.42
N ILE A 276 -19.32 3.03 12.54
CA ILE A 276 -20.50 2.75 11.74
C ILE A 276 -20.39 3.52 10.40
N PRO A 277 -20.47 2.84 9.24
CA PRO A 277 -20.41 3.51 7.95
C PRO A 277 -21.66 4.35 7.70
N ARG A 278 -21.48 5.61 7.34
CA ARG A 278 -22.61 6.53 7.10
C ARG A 278 -23.21 6.38 5.70
N SER A 279 -22.44 5.84 4.76
CA SER A 279 -22.88 5.53 3.39
C SER A 279 -24.11 4.62 3.34
N PHE A 280 -24.32 3.75 4.33
CA PHE A 280 -25.49 2.86 4.40
C PHE A 280 -26.57 3.30 5.40
N VAL A 281 -26.21 4.10 6.41
CA VAL A 281 -27.10 4.45 7.53
C VAL A 281 -27.76 5.80 7.34
N CYS A 282 -27.06 6.75 6.73
CA CYS A 282 -27.60 8.09 6.52
C CYS A 282 -28.52 8.10 5.31
N ARG A 283 -29.83 8.01 5.55
CA ARG A 283 -30.82 8.49 4.59
C ARG A 283 -30.80 10.01 4.66
N MET A 284 -30.35 10.66 3.60
CA MET A 284 -30.31 12.11 3.54
C MET A 284 -31.75 12.62 3.60
N SER A 285 -32.14 13.15 4.77
CA SER A 285 -33.40 13.86 4.90
C SER A 285 -33.32 15.08 3.97
N LEU A 286 -34.16 15.09 2.93
CA LEU A 286 -34.39 16.25 2.05
C LEU A 286 -34.43 17.53 2.90
N PRO A 287 -33.68 18.59 2.55
CA PRO A 287 -33.87 19.86 3.22
C PRO A 287 -35.30 20.34 2.94
N SER A 288 -36.12 20.37 3.98
CA SER A 288 -37.37 21.13 3.99
C SER A 288 -37.07 22.54 3.47
N ASN A 289 -37.71 22.88 2.34
CA ASN A 289 -37.79 24.20 1.72
C ASN A 289 -37.34 25.35 2.62
N LYS A 290 -36.07 25.73 2.53
CA LYS A 290 -35.63 27.08 2.90
C LYS A 290 -34.67 27.58 1.83
N HIS A 291 -35.25 28.43 0.96
CA HIS A 291 -34.59 29.25 -0.05
C HIS A 291 -33.12 29.56 0.25
N LEU A 292 -32.20 28.93 -0.49
CA LEU A 292 -30.84 29.41 -0.62
C LEU A 292 -30.77 30.39 -1.79
N LYS A 293 -30.64 31.67 -1.45
CA LYS A 293 -30.14 32.70 -2.35
C LYS A 293 -28.72 32.33 -2.80
N ILE A 294 -28.52 32.35 -4.11
CA ILE A 294 -27.22 32.32 -4.75
C ILE A 294 -26.76 33.78 -4.81
N ASP A 295 -25.73 34.14 -4.04
CA ASP A 295 -24.95 35.35 -4.29
C ASP A 295 -23.62 34.90 -4.91
N LEU A 296 -23.31 35.55 -6.04
CA LEU A 296 -22.13 35.35 -6.91
C LEU A 296 -20.80 35.57 -6.18
#